data_AF-A0AA38JAT0-F1
#
_entry.id   AF-A0AA38JAT0-F1
#
_cell.length_a   1.000
_cell.length_b   1.000
_cell.length_c   1.000
_cell.angle_alpha   90.00
_cell.angle_beta   90.00
_cell.angle_gamma   90.00
#
_symmetry.space_group_name_H-M   'P 1'
#
loop_
_entity.id
_entity.type
_entity.pdbx_description
1 polymer ?
#
loop_
_entity_poly.entity_id
_entity_poly.type
_entity_poly.pdbx_seq_one_letter_code
_entity_poly.pdbx_strand_id
1 'polypeptide(L)'
;MEGTKINIENKTKEKGDEKILIGRGFNVKLGDKGTRIIDKEKGEKRGSKDKANNKEGKILWKIIEEMGWEILIGIEEGDEEGERTYVEARGESIIDNGIVNEEAWEEIESFKVGERVESDHMPLEIKIKGKEQEYEKQDRRNERKKIGTRIWDEEGIQRQK
;
A
#
# COMPACT_ATOMS: atom_id res chain seq x y z
N MET A 1 -14.74 -3.50 -10.01
CA MET A 1 -13.34 -3.06 -9.87
C MET A 1 -12.79 -2.26 -11.05
N GLU A 2 -13.44 -2.26 -12.23
CA GLU A 2 -13.20 -1.25 -13.28
C GLU A 2 -13.15 0.17 -12.71
N GLY A 3 -14.14 0.53 -11.88
CA GLY A 3 -14.18 1.83 -11.21
C GLY A 3 -13.04 2.06 -10.21
N THR A 4 -12.49 1.01 -9.59
CA THR A 4 -11.33 1.12 -8.70
C THR A 4 -10.05 1.39 -9.50
N LYS A 5 -9.85 0.69 -10.63
CA LYS A 5 -8.75 0.94 -11.57
C LYS A 5 -8.77 2.38 -12.07
N ILE A 6 -9.93 2.81 -12.59
CA ILE A 6 -10.13 4.18 -13.10
C ILE A 6 -9.88 5.22 -12.01
N ASN A 7 -10.32 4.97 -10.78
CA ASN A 7 -10.12 5.90 -9.66
C ASN A 7 -8.65 5.98 -9.22
N ILE A 8 -7.94 4.85 -9.21
CA ILE A 8 -6.49 4.81 -8.93
C ILE A 8 -5.73 5.54 -10.03
N GLU A 9 -5.97 5.21 -11.30
CA GLU A 9 -5.29 5.85 -12.44
C GLU A 9 -5.58 7.36 -12.54
N ASN A 10 -6.82 7.78 -12.33
CA ASN A 10 -7.15 9.20 -12.37
C ASN A 10 -6.43 9.95 -11.24
N LYS A 11 -6.40 9.38 -10.03
CA LYS A 11 -5.71 10.01 -8.89
C LYS A 11 -4.20 10.11 -9.09
N THR A 12 -3.57 9.11 -9.70
CA THR A 12 -2.12 9.15 -9.95
C THR A 12 -1.79 10.10 -11.10
N LYS A 13 -2.58 10.11 -12.18
CA LYS A 13 -2.42 11.03 -13.31
C LYS A 13 -2.68 12.50 -12.94
N GLU A 14 -3.73 12.78 -12.17
CA GLU A 14 -4.08 14.15 -11.75
C GLU A 14 -3.01 14.80 -10.87
N LYS A 15 -2.29 14.00 -10.09
CA LYS A 15 -1.29 14.51 -9.15
C LYS A 15 0.11 14.62 -9.75
N GLY A 16 0.36 14.00 -10.91
CA GLY A 16 1.72 13.91 -11.48
C GLY A 16 2.71 13.28 -10.49
N ASP A 17 2.23 12.36 -9.65
CA ASP A 17 2.99 11.84 -8.51
C ASP A 17 4.20 11.03 -9.01
N GLU A 18 5.41 11.51 -8.72
CA GLU A 18 6.67 10.76 -8.92
C GLU A 18 6.77 9.56 -7.97
N LYS A 19 6.04 9.60 -6.84
CA LYS A 19 6.08 8.57 -5.78
C LYS A 19 4.70 8.25 -5.26
N ILE A 20 4.39 6.96 -5.19
CA ILE A 20 3.08 6.43 -4.85
C ILE A 20 3.23 5.44 -3.70
N LEU A 21 2.49 5.68 -2.62
CA LEU A 21 2.27 4.72 -1.54
C LEU A 21 0.78 4.62 -1.26
N ILE A 22 0.25 3.40 -1.33
CA ILE A 22 -1.15 3.09 -1.08
C ILE A 22 -1.22 2.03 0.03
N GLY A 23 -1.62 2.43 1.23
CA GLY A 23 -1.92 1.51 2.33
C GLY A 23 -3.43 1.48 2.60
N ARG A 24 -4.13 0.46 2.09
CA ARG A 24 -5.59 0.36 2.28
C ARG A 24 -6.06 -1.09 2.36
N GLY A 25 -7.14 -1.30 3.12
CA GLY A 25 -7.99 -2.49 3.06
C GLY A 25 -8.74 -2.57 1.73
N PHE A 26 -8.32 -3.51 0.88
CA PHE A 26 -8.97 -3.76 -0.41
C PHE A 26 -9.99 -4.90 -0.32
N ASN A 27 -10.02 -5.66 0.80
CA ASN A 27 -10.80 -6.90 0.94
C ASN A 27 -10.49 -7.90 -0.18
N VAL A 28 -9.23 -7.92 -0.61
CA VAL A 28 -8.72 -8.80 -1.67
C VAL A 28 -7.71 -9.77 -1.10
N LYS A 29 -7.70 -10.99 -1.63
CA LYS A 29 -6.73 -12.01 -1.28
C LYS A 29 -5.84 -12.25 -2.49
N LEU A 30 -4.55 -11.92 -2.38
CA LEU A 30 -3.60 -11.98 -3.49
C LEU A 30 -2.89 -13.33 -3.61
N GLY A 31 -2.97 -14.17 -2.56
CA GLY A 31 -2.18 -15.39 -2.46
C GLY A 31 -0.70 -15.07 -2.30
N ASP A 32 0.16 -15.89 -2.88
CA ASP A 32 1.62 -15.69 -2.94
C ASP A 32 2.08 -14.95 -4.20
N LYS A 33 1.18 -14.24 -4.89
CA LYS A 33 1.53 -13.41 -6.05
C LYS A 33 2.19 -12.11 -5.61
N GLY A 34 3.20 -11.70 -6.36
CA GLY A 34 4.05 -10.56 -6.01
C GLY A 34 5.49 -11.01 -5.95
N THR A 35 6.37 -10.16 -6.44
CA THR A 35 7.81 -10.24 -6.24
C THR A 35 8.37 -8.86 -6.56
N ARG A 36 9.58 -8.60 -6.07
CA ARG A 36 10.26 -7.36 -6.37
C ARG A 36 10.55 -7.30 -7.87
N ILE A 37 10.41 -6.14 -8.50
CA ILE A 37 10.61 -5.93 -9.93
C ILE A 37 12.01 -6.41 -10.34
N ILE A 38 13.02 -6.09 -9.54
CA ILE A 38 14.42 -6.50 -9.78
C ILE A 38 14.63 -8.02 -9.66
N ASP A 39 13.75 -8.74 -8.96
CA ASP A 39 13.83 -10.19 -8.73
C ASP A 39 12.83 -10.97 -9.60
N LYS A 40 12.05 -10.29 -10.46
CA LYS A 40 11.07 -10.95 -11.35
C LYS A 40 11.67 -12.05 -12.22
N GLU A 41 12.90 -11.86 -12.71
CA GLU A 41 13.60 -12.84 -13.55
C GLU A 41 13.98 -14.11 -12.78
N LYS A 42 14.14 -14.03 -11.45
CA LYS A 42 14.43 -15.18 -10.60
C LYS A 42 13.20 -16.08 -10.39
N GLY A 43 12.02 -15.61 -10.79
CA GLY A 43 10.75 -16.32 -10.58
C GLY A 43 10.39 -16.47 -9.09
N GLU A 44 11.01 -15.67 -8.23
CA GLU A 44 10.73 -15.67 -6.79
C GLU A 44 9.30 -15.17 -6.55
N LYS A 45 8.68 -15.71 -5.51
CA LYS A 45 7.35 -15.32 -5.06
C LYS A 45 7.48 -14.65 -3.70
N ARG A 46 6.61 -13.70 -3.41
CA ARG A 46 6.51 -13.10 -2.08
C ARG A 46 6.13 -14.13 -1.02
N GLY A 47 6.59 -13.90 0.20
CA GLY A 47 5.99 -14.50 1.37
C GLY A 47 4.51 -14.17 1.46
N SER A 48 3.72 -15.15 1.89
CA SER A 48 2.32 -14.89 2.24
C SER A 48 1.79 -16.03 3.10
N LYS A 49 1.38 -15.72 4.32
CA LYS A 49 0.64 -16.66 5.17
C LYS A 49 -0.77 -16.92 4.65
N ASP A 50 -1.35 -16.01 3.86
CA ASP A 50 -2.62 -16.25 3.13
C ASP A 50 -2.36 -16.68 1.69
N LYS A 51 -2.59 -17.97 1.39
CA LYS A 51 -2.45 -18.50 0.02
C LYS A 51 -3.72 -18.37 -0.81
N ALA A 52 -4.83 -17.90 -0.24
CA ALA A 52 -6.06 -17.75 -0.99
C ALA A 52 -5.95 -16.63 -2.04
N ASN A 53 -6.51 -16.87 -3.23
CA ASN A 53 -6.53 -15.90 -4.32
C ASN A 53 -7.95 -15.74 -4.88
N ASN A 54 -8.64 -14.66 -4.51
CA ASN A 54 -10.01 -14.40 -4.93
C ASN A 54 -10.09 -13.68 -6.29
N LYS A 55 -11.29 -13.56 -6.86
CA LYS A 55 -11.48 -12.93 -8.18
C LYS A 55 -10.96 -11.49 -8.18
N GLU A 56 -11.15 -10.81 -7.06
CA GLU A 56 -10.72 -9.45 -6.87
C GLU A 56 -9.18 -9.36 -6.76
N GLY A 57 -8.55 -10.25 -6.02
CA GLY A 57 -7.08 -10.35 -5.99
C GLY A 57 -6.47 -10.54 -7.38
N LYS A 58 -7.09 -11.35 -8.25
CA LYS A 58 -6.62 -11.53 -9.64
C LYS A 58 -6.66 -10.24 -10.46
N ILE A 59 -7.69 -9.41 -10.28
CA ILE A 59 -7.84 -8.15 -11.01
C ILE A 59 -6.89 -7.10 -10.44
N LEU A 60 -6.77 -6.98 -9.12
CA LEU A 60 -5.83 -6.04 -8.51
C LEU A 60 -4.39 -6.38 -8.91
N TRP A 61 -4.03 -7.67 -8.92
CA TRP A 61 -2.72 -8.11 -9.38
C TRP A 61 -2.41 -7.65 -10.80
N LYS A 62 -3.37 -7.78 -11.74
CA LYS A 62 -3.18 -7.29 -13.12
C LYS A 62 -2.90 -5.79 -13.16
N ILE A 63 -3.60 -5.00 -12.34
CA ILE A 63 -3.37 -3.55 -12.27
C ILE A 63 -1.97 -3.26 -11.74
N ILE A 64 -1.56 -3.91 -10.65
CA ILE A 64 -0.22 -3.76 -10.07
C ILE A 64 0.86 -4.11 -11.11
N GLU A 65 0.67 -5.22 -11.81
CA GLU A 65 1.60 -5.70 -12.84
C GLU A 65 1.67 -4.75 -14.05
N GLU A 66 0.53 -4.31 -14.57
CA GLU A 66 0.44 -3.35 -15.69
C GLU A 66 1.07 -1.98 -15.35
N MET A 67 0.97 -1.56 -14.09
CA MET A 67 1.49 -0.26 -13.63
C MET A 67 2.96 -0.33 -13.19
N GLY A 68 3.58 -1.51 -13.18
CA GLY A 68 4.94 -1.69 -12.67
C GLY A 68 5.06 -1.35 -11.18
N TRP A 69 4.05 -1.70 -10.39
CA TRP A 69 4.04 -1.48 -8.94
C TRP A 69 4.37 -2.76 -8.18
N GLU A 70 4.66 -2.58 -6.90
CA GLU A 70 5.11 -3.63 -5.98
C GLU A 70 4.23 -3.68 -4.73
N ILE A 71 4.18 -4.86 -4.11
CA ILE A 71 3.45 -5.10 -2.86
C ILE A 71 4.48 -5.18 -1.74
N LEU A 72 4.27 -4.46 -0.63
CA LEU A 72 5.23 -4.45 0.48
C LEU A 72 5.23 -5.76 1.28
N ILE A 73 4.05 -6.35 1.47
CA ILE A 73 3.87 -7.55 2.30
C ILE A 73 4.59 -8.75 1.67
N GLY A 74 5.42 -9.45 2.45
CA GLY A 74 6.11 -10.65 1.97
C GLY A 74 7.33 -10.39 1.09
N ILE A 75 7.76 -9.13 0.94
CA ILE A 75 8.88 -8.75 0.08
C ILE A 75 9.90 -7.92 0.85
N GLU A 76 9.45 -6.91 1.61
CA GLU A 76 10.34 -6.00 2.32
C GLU A 76 10.95 -6.66 3.57
N GLU A 77 12.17 -6.24 3.91
CA GLU A 77 12.91 -6.74 5.07
C GLU A 77 12.12 -6.52 6.36
N GLY A 78 11.92 -7.59 7.14
CA GLY A 78 11.08 -7.59 8.35
C GLY A 78 9.64 -8.09 8.17
N ASP A 79 9.21 -8.43 6.96
CA ASP A 79 7.94 -9.11 6.68
C ASP A 79 8.08 -10.19 5.58
N GLU A 80 9.21 -10.88 5.50
CA GLU A 80 9.52 -11.80 4.39
C GLU A 80 8.58 -13.01 4.32
N GLU A 81 7.93 -13.39 5.43
CA GLU A 81 6.93 -14.47 5.46
C GLU A 81 5.54 -14.01 4.97
N GLY A 82 5.30 -12.70 4.93
CA GLY A 82 4.03 -12.05 4.60
C GLY A 82 2.97 -12.26 5.68
N GLU A 83 2.99 -11.40 6.70
CA GLU A 83 2.15 -11.49 7.90
C GLU A 83 0.67 -11.20 7.66
N ARG A 84 -0.16 -11.68 8.60
CA ARG A 84 -1.62 -11.51 8.57
C ARG A 84 -2.00 -10.09 8.94
N THR A 85 -2.83 -9.45 8.12
CA THR A 85 -3.33 -8.09 8.38
C THR A 85 -4.70 -8.06 9.04
N TYR A 86 -5.35 -9.21 9.17
CA TYR A 86 -6.66 -9.33 9.77
C TYR A 86 -6.84 -10.66 10.50
N VAL A 87 -7.40 -10.60 11.71
CA VAL A 87 -7.63 -11.74 12.59
C VAL A 87 -9.01 -11.60 13.23
N GLU A 88 -9.86 -12.60 13.04
CA GLU A 88 -11.14 -12.74 13.72
C GLU A 88 -11.29 -14.13 14.33
N ALA A 89 -12.34 -14.33 15.15
CA ALA A 89 -12.65 -15.62 15.76
C ALA A 89 -12.79 -16.79 14.75
N ARG A 90 -13.13 -16.49 13.50
CA ARG A 90 -13.33 -17.49 12.43
C ARG A 90 -12.11 -17.69 11.53
N GLY A 91 -11.02 -16.96 11.76
CA GLY A 91 -9.78 -17.13 11.03
C GLY A 91 -9.06 -15.82 10.73
N GLU A 92 -7.96 -15.97 10.00
CA GLU A 92 -7.00 -14.91 9.69
C GLU A 92 -6.81 -14.75 8.18
N SER A 93 -6.55 -13.53 7.72
CA SER A 93 -6.35 -13.25 6.30
C SER A 93 -5.45 -12.05 6.04
N ILE A 94 -5.00 -11.92 4.79
CA ILE A 94 -4.27 -10.74 4.31
C ILE A 94 -5.22 -9.98 3.37
N ILE A 95 -5.80 -8.89 3.87
CA ILE A 95 -6.81 -8.09 3.14
C ILE A 95 -6.47 -6.60 3.09
N ASP A 96 -5.64 -6.13 4.01
CA ASP A 96 -4.91 -4.86 3.91
C ASP A 96 -3.58 -5.09 3.22
N ASN A 97 -3.25 -4.24 2.24
CA ASN A 97 -2.02 -4.33 1.47
C ASN A 97 -1.39 -2.95 1.34
N GLY A 98 -0.05 -2.91 1.43
CA GLY A 98 0.76 -1.77 1.01
C GLY A 98 1.22 -1.96 -0.44
N ILE A 99 0.97 -0.98 -1.30
CA ILE A 99 1.36 -0.97 -2.72
C ILE A 99 2.18 0.28 -3.00
N VAL A 100 3.28 0.14 -3.73
CA VAL A 100 4.20 1.23 -4.06
C VAL A 100 4.69 1.17 -5.49
N ASN A 101 5.11 2.30 -6.05
CA ASN A 101 5.95 2.30 -7.26
C ASN A 101 7.44 2.20 -6.90
N GLU A 102 8.27 1.94 -7.91
CA GLU A 102 9.72 1.78 -7.77
C GLU A 102 10.37 2.98 -7.08
N GLU A 103 9.99 4.20 -7.45
CA GLU A 103 10.56 5.43 -6.88
C GLU A 103 10.21 5.63 -5.39
N ALA A 104 9.03 5.15 -4.96
CA ALA A 104 8.66 5.19 -3.54
C ALA A 104 9.36 4.07 -2.75
N TRP A 105 9.58 2.91 -3.37
CA TRP A 105 10.29 1.78 -2.75
C TRP A 105 11.66 2.20 -2.22
N GLU A 106 12.44 2.96 -3.00
CA GLU A 106 13.78 3.39 -2.61
C GLU A 106 13.82 4.28 -1.33
N GLU A 107 12.71 4.95 -1.03
CA GLU A 107 12.56 5.78 0.15
C GLU A 107 12.03 5.03 1.37
N ILE A 108 11.58 3.78 1.22
CA ILE A 108 11.16 2.96 2.35
C ILE A 108 12.41 2.50 3.11
N GLU A 109 12.44 2.76 4.40
CA GLU A 109 13.47 2.29 5.32
C GLU A 109 13.11 0.94 5.93
N SER A 110 11.82 0.71 6.17
CA SER A 110 11.33 -0.54 6.74
C SER A 110 9.82 -0.64 6.59
N PHE A 111 9.34 -1.87 6.46
CA PHE A 111 7.93 -2.23 6.51
C PHE A 111 7.72 -3.37 7.50
N LYS A 112 6.64 -3.32 8.29
CA LYS A 112 6.18 -4.48 9.07
C LYS A 112 4.69 -4.40 9.31
N VAL A 113 4.09 -5.55 9.61
CA VAL A 113 2.76 -5.63 10.20
C VAL A 113 2.90 -5.50 11.72
N GLY A 114 2.33 -4.44 12.28
CA GLY A 114 2.34 -4.21 13.72
C GLY A 114 1.25 -5.01 14.45
N GLU A 115 1.22 -4.90 15.77
CA GLU A 115 0.24 -5.59 16.61
C GLU A 115 -0.63 -4.58 17.36
N ARG A 116 -1.94 -4.84 17.45
CA ARG A 116 -2.86 -4.12 18.32
C ARG A 116 -4.03 -4.99 18.72
N VAL A 117 -4.60 -4.78 19.91
CA VAL A 117 -5.64 -5.66 20.46
C VAL A 117 -7.05 -5.09 20.31
N GLU A 118 -7.16 -3.79 20.06
CA GLU A 118 -8.42 -3.06 19.95
C GLU A 118 -9.09 -3.16 18.57
N SER A 119 -8.50 -3.89 17.63
CA SER A 119 -9.03 -4.05 16.28
C SER A 119 -8.68 -5.41 15.71
N ASP A 120 -9.64 -5.98 14.97
CA ASP A 120 -9.44 -7.18 14.17
C ASP A 120 -8.48 -6.95 12.99
N HIS A 121 -8.14 -5.71 12.66
CA HIS A 121 -7.14 -5.35 11.65
C HIS A 121 -5.81 -4.96 12.29
N MET A 122 -4.72 -5.56 11.81
CA MET A 122 -3.35 -5.22 12.21
C MET A 122 -2.84 -3.99 11.43
N PRO A 123 -2.13 -3.06 12.09
CA PRO A 123 -1.60 -1.88 11.44
C PRO A 123 -0.47 -2.23 10.45
N LEU A 124 -0.41 -1.49 9.35
CA LEU A 124 0.77 -1.48 8.47
C LEU A 124 1.70 -0.35 8.94
N GLU A 125 2.88 -0.71 9.42
CA GLU A 125 3.90 0.25 9.87
C GLU A 125 4.95 0.43 8.77
N ILE A 126 5.05 1.66 8.25
CA ILE A 126 5.95 2.00 7.15
C ILE A 126 6.82 3.16 7.59
N LYS A 127 8.14 2.98 7.53
CA LYS A 127 9.11 4.03 7.79
C LYS A 127 9.68 4.51 6.46
N ILE A 128 9.69 5.82 6.26
CA ILE A 128 10.13 6.46 5.01
C ILE A 128 11.25 7.43 5.34
N LYS A 129 12.30 7.45 4.51
CA LYS A 129 13.42 8.39 4.61
C LYS A 129 12.88 9.82 4.55
N GLY A 130 13.04 10.56 5.64
CA GLY A 130 12.78 12.00 5.64
C GLY A 130 13.90 12.71 4.86
N LYS A 131 13.53 13.60 3.94
CA LYS A 131 14.50 14.58 3.43
C LYS A 131 14.62 15.70 4.46
N GLU A 132 15.82 15.92 4.98
CA GLU A 132 16.13 17.12 5.75
C GLU A 132 15.97 18.31 4.80
N GLN A 133 14.83 19.00 4.88
CA GLN A 133 14.67 20.26 4.18
C GLN A 133 15.42 21.29 5.02
N GLU A 134 16.56 21.78 4.53
CA GLU A 134 17.06 23.09 4.93
C GLU A 134 15.90 24.07 4.73
N TYR A 135 15.29 24.49 5.83
CA TYR A 135 14.29 25.54 5.83
C TYR A 135 14.99 26.86 5.52
N GLU A 136 15.36 27.09 4.26
CA GLU A 136 15.67 28.43 3.80
C GLU A 136 14.41 29.28 4.02
N LYS A 137 14.55 30.29 4.87
CA LYS A 137 13.52 31.30 5.17
C LYS A 137 13.31 32.21 3.96
N GLN A 138 12.91 31.68 2.81
CA GLN A 138 12.46 32.47 1.67
C GLN A 138 10.98 32.17 1.39
N ASP A 139 10.16 33.05 1.97
CA ASP A 139 8.86 33.51 1.48
C ASP A 139 7.88 32.44 0.96
N ARG A 140 7.43 31.55 1.87
CA ARG A 140 6.31 30.63 1.62
C ARG A 140 4.96 31.33 1.65
N ARG A 141 4.72 32.28 0.73
CA ARG A 141 3.40 32.87 0.57
C ARG A 141 2.48 32.12 -0.39
N ASN A 142 2.94 31.22 -1.27
CA ASN A 142 2.02 30.71 -2.32
C ASN A 142 2.06 29.24 -2.77
N GLU A 143 2.80 28.32 -2.16
CA GLU A 143 2.62 26.90 -2.49
C GLU A 143 2.62 26.03 -1.23
N ARG A 144 1.48 26.06 -0.52
CA ARG A 144 1.15 24.97 0.40
C ARG A 144 1.03 23.70 -0.44
N LYS A 145 2.04 22.82 -0.42
CA LYS A 145 1.86 21.41 -0.80
C LYS A 145 0.56 20.93 -0.15
N LYS A 146 -0.47 20.67 -0.96
CA LYS A 146 -1.76 20.18 -0.48
C LYS A 146 -1.56 18.76 0.01
N ILE A 147 -1.13 18.62 1.26
CA ILE A 147 -1.25 17.36 2.00
C ILE A 147 -2.74 17.21 2.31
N GLY A 148 -3.44 16.53 1.42
CA GLY A 148 -4.84 16.18 1.61
C GLY A 148 -4.96 15.00 2.56
N THR A 149 -5.02 15.28 3.87
CA THR A 149 -5.36 14.27 4.88
C THR A 149 -6.86 14.05 4.85
N ARG A 150 -7.31 12.82 4.59
CA ARG A 150 -8.72 12.41 4.73
C ARG A 150 -8.82 11.38 5.84
N ILE A 151 -9.45 11.80 6.93
CA ILE A 151 -9.75 10.97 8.10
C ILE A 151 -11.04 10.20 7.77
N TRP A 152 -11.02 8.88 7.95
CA TRP A 152 -12.18 8.00 7.76
C TRP A 152 -12.94 7.88 9.08
N ASP A 153 -13.50 8.99 9.56
CA ASP A 153 -14.50 9.00 10.62
C ASP A 153 -15.92 9.04 10.02
N GLU A 154 -16.94 8.94 10.87
CA GLU A 154 -18.35 8.96 10.44
C GLU A 154 -18.67 10.21 9.60
N GLU A 155 -18.06 11.36 9.94
CA GLU A 155 -18.16 12.59 9.16
C GLU A 155 -17.49 12.48 7.78
N GLY A 156 -16.32 11.89 7.70
CA GLY A 156 -15.55 11.68 6.47
C GLY A 156 -16.26 10.73 5.49
N ILE A 157 -17.01 9.76 6.01
CA ILE A 157 -17.86 8.84 5.22
C ILE A 157 -19.09 9.59 4.67
N GLN A 158 -19.72 10.46 5.46
CA GLN A 158 -20.88 11.23 5.02
C GLN A 158 -20.54 12.24 3.91
N ARG A 159 -19.34 12.83 3.92
CA ARG A 159 -18.86 13.77 2.90
C ARG A 159 -18.63 13.13 1.51
N GLN A 160 -18.90 11.84 1.34
CA GLN A 160 -18.73 11.10 0.09
C GLN A 160 -20.02 10.49 -0.46
N LYS A 161 -21.19 10.80 0.12
CA LYS A 161 -22.50 10.52 -0.49
C LYS A 161 -22.94 11.67 -1.39
#